data_AF-A0AAF0IS54-F1
#
_entry.id   AF-A0AAF0IS54-F1
#
_cell.length_a   1.000
_cell.length_b   1.000
_cell.length_c   1.000
_cell.angle_alpha   90.00
_cell.angle_beta   90.00
_cell.angle_gamma   90.00
#
_symmetry.space_group_name_H-M   'P 1'
#
loop_
_entity.id
_entity.type
_entity.pdbx_description
1 polymer ?
#
loop_
_entity_poly.entity_id
_entity_poly.type
_entity_poly.pdbx_seq_one_letter_code
_entity_poly.pdbx_strand_id
1 'polypeptide(L)'
;MSDVPRSLRSMYAPLQAPPTSKRPLHVVLACTGSVASVKVSLMAKELLKYANVQVQIVATRDALHFVDRDAIRHLNDEKYTVKDLSVMNKAAEMIAQGGEATMPQGPRLRLWTDADEWGAWKELGDPVLHIEVRGVALTQLRRWADIVLLAPCSANTLAKIAHGLCDNIVTSFLRALSPDTPTWVFPAMNTLMYLHPLTEQHLDVLRKTLHYEVFGPIEKRLACGDLGT
;
A
#
# COMPACT_ATOMS: atom_id res chain seq x y z
N MET A 1 18.00 -4.45 14.67
CA MET A 1 17.30 -3.59 13.67
C MET A 1 18.35 -2.68 13.06
N SER A 2 18.54 -2.78 11.75
CA SER A 2 19.56 -2.04 11.00
C SER A 2 19.32 -0.54 11.08
N ASP A 3 20.39 0.24 11.25
CA ASP A 3 20.35 1.70 11.17
C ASP A 3 20.05 2.12 9.72
N VAL A 4 18.77 2.19 9.36
CA VAL A 4 18.33 2.52 8.01
C VAL A 4 18.75 3.97 7.74
N PRO A 5 19.54 4.25 6.69
CA PRO A 5 19.95 5.60 6.32
C PRO A 5 18.76 6.56 6.21
N ARG A 6 18.91 7.82 6.63
CA ARG A 6 17.84 8.83 6.62
C ARG A 6 17.19 9.01 5.23
N SER A 7 17.97 8.86 4.16
CA SER A 7 17.50 8.92 2.77
C SER A 7 16.55 7.79 2.36
N LEU A 8 16.52 6.69 3.15
CA LEU A 8 15.67 5.52 2.93
C LEU A 8 14.46 5.45 3.89
N ARG A 9 14.31 6.44 4.78
CA ARG A 9 13.16 6.60 5.66
C ARG A 9 12.07 7.46 4.99
N SER A 10 10.89 7.51 5.58
CA SER A 10 9.85 8.47 5.17
C SER A 10 10.41 9.90 5.25
N MET A 11 10.17 10.69 4.21
CA MET A 11 10.59 12.10 4.17
C MET A 11 9.68 13.00 5.00
N TYR A 12 8.53 12.46 5.42
CA TYR A 12 7.57 13.19 6.24
C TYR A 12 7.96 13.12 7.71
N ALA A 13 7.80 14.25 8.42
CA ALA A 13 8.00 14.29 9.87
C ALA A 13 7.13 13.22 10.57
N PRO A 14 7.57 12.67 11.71
CA PRO A 14 6.73 11.78 12.50
C PRO A 14 5.36 12.40 12.76
N LEU A 15 4.30 11.60 12.68
CA LEU A 15 2.95 12.07 12.94
C LEU A 15 2.85 12.63 14.35
N GLN A 16 2.44 13.89 14.46
CA GLN A 16 1.94 14.45 15.71
C GLN A 16 0.57 13.80 15.95
N ALA A 17 0.36 13.16 17.10
CA ALA A 17 -0.95 12.64 17.44
C ALA A 17 -1.78 13.80 18.03
N PRO A 18 -2.92 14.21 17.42
CA PRO A 18 -3.59 13.69 16.21
C PRO A 18 -3.18 14.36 14.87
N PRO A 19 -3.45 13.71 13.70
CA PRO A 19 -3.06 14.23 12.37
C PRO A 19 -3.65 15.62 12.06
N THR A 20 -2.88 16.45 11.35
CA THR A 20 -3.25 17.85 11.03
C THR A 20 -3.37 18.07 9.53
N SER A 21 -3.92 19.21 9.11
CA SER A 21 -4.01 19.57 7.68
C SER A 21 -2.63 19.76 7.02
N LYS A 22 -1.62 20.19 7.80
CA LYS A 22 -0.23 20.35 7.36
C LYS A 22 0.54 19.01 7.33
N ARG A 23 0.11 18.04 8.15
CA ARG A 23 0.68 16.70 8.23
C ARG A 23 -0.46 15.66 8.32
N PRO A 24 -1.10 15.34 7.19
CA PRO A 24 -2.13 14.32 7.14
C PRO A 24 -1.50 12.94 7.34
N LEU A 25 -2.34 11.97 7.71
CA LEU A 25 -1.98 10.55 7.77
C LEU A 25 -2.04 9.96 6.36
N HIS A 26 -0.95 9.35 5.92
CA HIS A 26 -0.85 8.71 4.61
C HIS A 26 -1.03 7.19 4.73
N VAL A 27 -2.16 6.70 4.24
CA VAL A 27 -2.53 5.28 4.30
C VAL A 27 -2.37 4.65 2.92
N VAL A 28 -1.59 3.60 2.81
CA VAL A 28 -1.58 2.77 1.59
C VAL A 28 -2.45 1.53 1.82
N LEU A 29 -3.48 1.38 1.00
CA LEU A 29 -4.36 0.21 0.98
C LEU A 29 -3.95 -0.71 -0.17
N ALA A 30 -3.17 -1.75 0.13
CA ALA A 30 -2.81 -2.78 -0.84
C ALA A 30 -3.90 -3.86 -0.90
N CYS A 31 -4.36 -4.21 -2.10
CA CYS A 31 -5.38 -5.24 -2.32
C CYS A 31 -4.95 -6.28 -3.35
N THR A 32 -5.38 -7.53 -3.12
CA THR A 32 -4.90 -8.71 -3.87
C THR A 32 -6.06 -9.56 -4.42
N GLY A 33 -5.73 -10.62 -5.15
CA GLY A 33 -6.71 -11.53 -5.79
C GLY A 33 -7.52 -12.36 -4.79
N SER A 34 -8.47 -11.73 -4.10
CA SER A 34 -9.47 -12.35 -3.24
C SER A 34 -10.83 -11.71 -3.52
N VAL A 35 -11.91 -12.48 -3.40
CA VAL A 35 -13.29 -11.96 -3.58
C VAL A 35 -13.60 -10.83 -2.60
N ALA A 36 -12.92 -10.80 -1.45
CA ALA A 36 -13.02 -9.72 -0.47
C ALA A 36 -12.62 -8.34 -1.04
N SER A 37 -11.90 -8.29 -2.18
CA SER A 37 -11.50 -7.05 -2.83
C SER A 37 -12.67 -6.20 -3.32
N VAL A 38 -13.87 -6.77 -3.43
CA VAL A 38 -15.12 -6.01 -3.66
C VAL A 38 -15.34 -4.93 -2.59
N LYS A 39 -14.83 -5.11 -1.36
CA LYS A 39 -15.01 -4.17 -0.25
C LYS A 39 -13.96 -3.05 -0.20
N VAL A 40 -12.95 -3.06 -1.08
CA VAL A 40 -11.85 -2.09 -1.05
C VAL A 40 -12.36 -0.65 -1.23
N SER A 41 -13.34 -0.43 -2.11
CA SER A 41 -13.96 0.89 -2.30
C SER A 41 -14.69 1.38 -1.04
N LEU A 42 -15.34 0.49 -0.29
CA LEU A 42 -15.99 0.80 0.99
C LEU A 42 -14.97 1.17 2.06
N MET A 43 -13.86 0.43 2.15
CA MET A 43 -12.77 0.73 3.08
C MET A 43 -12.16 2.11 2.78
N ALA A 44 -11.88 2.39 1.50
CA ALA A 44 -11.38 3.70 1.07
C ALA A 44 -12.37 4.82 1.43
N LYS A 45 -13.66 4.63 1.16
CA LYS A 45 -14.72 5.59 1.52
C LYS A 45 -14.75 5.86 3.03
N GLU A 46 -14.61 4.84 3.86
CA GLU A 46 -14.60 4.98 5.31
C GLU A 46 -13.38 5.76 5.81
N LEU A 47 -12.20 5.46 5.29
CA LEU A 47 -10.97 6.18 5.62
C LEU A 47 -11.03 7.66 5.21
N LEU A 48 -11.68 7.96 4.08
CA LEU A 48 -11.81 9.33 3.58
C LEU A 48 -12.76 10.22 4.41
N LYS A 49 -13.60 9.64 5.29
CA LYS A 49 -14.43 10.41 6.23
C LYS A 49 -13.60 11.27 7.18
N TYR A 50 -12.37 10.86 7.48
CA TYR A 50 -11.45 11.61 8.32
C TYR A 50 -10.76 12.69 7.49
N ALA A 51 -10.92 13.97 7.85
CA ALA A 51 -10.46 15.11 7.04
C ALA A 51 -8.95 15.08 6.73
N ASN A 52 -8.13 14.64 7.68
CA ASN A 52 -6.66 14.65 7.58
C ASN A 52 -6.10 13.27 7.23
N VAL A 53 -6.86 12.44 6.51
CA VAL A 53 -6.41 11.12 6.00
C VAL A 53 -6.35 11.17 4.48
N GLN A 54 -5.26 10.69 3.92
CA GLN A 54 -5.10 10.47 2.48
C GLN A 54 -4.87 8.98 2.25
N VAL A 55 -5.41 8.45 1.16
CA VAL A 55 -5.42 7.02 0.86
C VAL A 55 -4.85 6.78 -0.53
N GLN A 56 -3.94 5.84 -0.66
CA GLN A 56 -3.47 5.35 -1.97
C GLN A 56 -3.76 3.86 -2.05
N ILE A 57 -4.50 3.43 -3.07
CA ILE A 57 -4.85 2.03 -3.28
C ILE A 57 -3.84 1.42 -4.25
N VAL A 58 -3.23 0.30 -3.89
CA VAL A 58 -2.33 -0.45 -4.77
C VAL A 58 -2.94 -1.82 -5.02
N ALA A 59 -3.23 -2.15 -6.28
CA ALA A 59 -3.95 -3.37 -6.63
C ALA A 59 -3.12 -4.27 -7.53
N THR A 60 -3.06 -5.56 -7.20
CA THR A 60 -2.57 -6.59 -8.14
C THR A 60 -3.53 -6.73 -9.33
N ARG A 61 -3.04 -7.20 -10.48
CA ARG A 61 -3.88 -7.56 -11.64
C ARG A 61 -5.10 -8.41 -11.25
N ASP A 62 -4.92 -9.41 -10.39
CA ASP A 62 -5.99 -10.33 -9.99
C ASP A 62 -7.06 -9.64 -9.11
N ALA A 63 -6.67 -8.66 -8.31
CA ALA A 63 -7.60 -7.87 -7.50
C ALA A 63 -8.57 -7.05 -8.38
N LEU A 64 -8.11 -6.59 -9.55
CA LEU A 64 -8.89 -5.76 -10.47
C LEU A 64 -10.11 -6.47 -11.06
N HIS A 65 -10.20 -7.81 -10.95
CA HIS A 65 -11.40 -8.56 -11.29
C HIS A 65 -12.56 -8.31 -10.32
N PHE A 66 -12.26 -7.91 -9.08
CA PHE A 66 -13.23 -7.73 -8.00
C PHE A 66 -13.39 -6.27 -7.57
N VAL A 67 -12.33 -5.46 -7.74
CA VAL A 67 -12.36 -4.04 -7.37
C VAL A 67 -13.27 -3.27 -8.32
N ASP A 68 -14.25 -2.56 -7.74
CA ASP A 68 -15.08 -1.60 -8.46
C ASP A 68 -14.28 -0.32 -8.77
N ARG A 69 -13.75 -0.25 -9.99
CA ARG A 69 -12.94 0.88 -10.46
C ARG A 69 -13.76 2.15 -10.63
N ASP A 70 -15.05 2.03 -10.97
CA ASP A 70 -15.90 3.19 -11.19
C ASP A 70 -16.31 3.80 -9.85
N ALA A 71 -16.59 2.98 -8.84
CA ALA A 71 -16.76 3.46 -7.46
C ALA A 71 -15.52 4.21 -6.95
N ILE A 72 -14.31 3.71 -7.22
CA ILE A 72 -13.07 4.40 -6.84
C ILE A 72 -12.90 5.72 -7.60
N ARG A 73 -13.24 5.76 -8.89
CA ARG A 73 -13.21 6.99 -9.69
C ARG A 73 -14.23 8.01 -9.19
N HIS A 74 -15.42 7.61 -8.79
CA HIS A 74 -16.42 8.53 -8.20
C HIS A 74 -16.02 9.05 -6.82
N LEU A 75 -15.12 8.36 -6.11
CA LEU A 75 -14.52 8.87 -4.88
C LEU A 75 -13.37 9.85 -5.15
N ASN A 76 -12.97 10.03 -6.42
CA ASN A 76 -11.90 10.92 -6.82
C ASN A 76 -12.12 11.56 -8.20
N ASP A 77 -12.56 12.83 -8.23
CA ASP A 77 -12.81 13.56 -9.48
C ASP A 77 -11.53 14.06 -10.20
N GLU A 78 -10.34 13.95 -9.59
CA GLU A 78 -9.11 14.53 -10.15
C GLU A 78 -8.11 13.48 -10.67
N LYS A 79 -7.60 13.71 -11.89
CA LYS A 79 -6.50 12.91 -12.48
C LYS A 79 -5.18 13.27 -11.79
N TYR A 80 -4.51 12.26 -11.23
CA TYR A 80 -3.21 12.39 -10.58
C TYR A 80 -2.21 11.41 -11.18
N THR A 81 -0.94 11.79 -11.25
CA THR A 81 0.14 11.06 -11.93
C THR A 81 1.31 10.76 -11.00
N VAL A 82 2.22 9.86 -11.39
CA VAL A 82 3.45 9.56 -10.62
C VAL A 82 4.28 10.84 -10.39
N LYS A 83 4.27 11.74 -11.38
CA LYS A 83 4.99 13.01 -11.33
C LYS A 83 4.48 13.89 -10.19
N ASP A 84 3.17 13.92 -9.98
CA ASP A 84 2.56 14.70 -8.91
C ASP A 84 2.95 14.18 -7.52
N LEU A 85 3.01 12.85 -7.34
CA LEU A 85 3.49 12.23 -6.09
C LEU A 85 4.97 12.52 -5.86
N SER A 86 5.78 12.50 -6.92
CA SER A 86 7.19 12.89 -6.85
C SER A 86 7.38 14.36 -6.45
N VAL A 87 6.55 15.26 -6.97
CA VAL A 87 6.56 16.69 -6.59
C VAL A 87 6.20 16.86 -5.12
N MET A 88 5.18 16.14 -4.62
CA MET A 88 4.81 16.18 -3.20
C MET A 88 5.90 15.67 -2.28
N ASN A 89 6.56 14.55 -2.63
CA ASN A 89 7.65 14.00 -1.83
C ASN A 89 8.86 14.94 -1.81
N LYS A 90 9.19 15.60 -2.93
CA LYS A 90 10.25 16.62 -2.98
C LYS A 90 9.92 17.83 -2.12
N ALA A 91 8.68 18.31 -2.15
CA ALA A 91 8.24 19.41 -1.30
C ALA A 91 8.35 19.05 0.19
N ALA A 92 7.93 17.83 0.56
CA ALA A 92 8.07 17.32 1.93
C ALA A 92 9.54 17.24 2.39
N GLU A 93 10.44 16.78 1.51
CA GLU A 93 11.87 16.74 1.77
C GLU A 93 12.46 18.14 1.99
N MET A 94 12.09 19.13 1.17
CA MET A 94 12.54 20.52 1.35
C MET A 94 12.04 21.13 2.66
N ILE A 95 10.78 20.87 3.05
CA ILE A 95 10.23 21.30 4.34
C ILE A 95 10.98 20.63 5.51
N ALA A 96 11.27 19.34 5.41
CA ALA A 96 12.01 18.60 6.43
C ALA A 96 13.46 19.10 6.61
N GLN A 97 14.02 19.75 5.58
CA GLN A 97 15.34 20.40 5.60
C GLN A 97 15.28 21.87 6.07
N GLY A 98 14.10 22.38 6.47
CA GLY A 98 13.92 23.74 6.97
C GLY A 98 13.64 24.80 5.89
N GLY A 99 13.35 24.38 4.65
CA GLY A 99 12.95 25.29 3.57
C GLY A 99 11.47 25.66 3.62
N GLU A 100 11.12 26.83 3.06
CA GLU A 100 9.72 27.22 2.82
C GLU A 100 9.22 26.60 1.52
N ALA A 101 8.33 25.60 1.62
CA ALA A 101 7.59 25.08 0.48
C ALA A 101 6.11 24.87 0.84
N THR A 102 5.22 25.12 -0.13
CA THR A 102 3.80 24.82 -0.01
C THR A 102 3.53 23.39 -0.47
N MET A 103 2.82 22.62 0.37
CA MET A 103 2.40 21.27 -0.02
C MET A 103 1.39 21.36 -1.18
N PRO A 104 1.64 20.69 -2.32
CA PRO A 104 0.66 20.63 -3.40
C PRO A 104 -0.64 20.00 -2.89
N GLN A 105 -1.78 20.53 -3.33
CA GLN A 105 -3.08 19.89 -3.14
C GLN A 105 -3.23 18.85 -4.27
N GLY A 106 -3.40 17.58 -3.92
CA GLY A 106 -3.73 16.54 -4.88
C GLY A 106 -4.81 15.62 -4.33
N PRO A 107 -5.34 14.70 -5.14
CA PRO A 107 -6.48 13.92 -4.75
C PRO A 107 -6.17 13.03 -3.57
N ARG A 108 -7.16 12.95 -2.67
CA ARG A 108 -7.08 12.17 -1.45
C ARG A 108 -7.14 10.67 -1.69
N LEU A 109 -7.44 10.23 -2.92
CA LEU A 109 -7.54 8.83 -3.31
C LEU A 109 -7.01 8.59 -4.73
N ARG A 110 -6.12 7.62 -4.91
CA ARG A 110 -5.82 7.08 -6.25
C ARG A 110 -5.55 5.58 -6.23
N LEU A 111 -5.93 4.91 -7.33
CA LEU A 111 -5.63 3.51 -7.61
C LEU A 111 -4.35 3.41 -8.46
N TRP A 112 -3.45 2.54 -8.03
CA TRP A 112 -2.19 2.20 -8.69
C TRP A 112 -2.20 0.73 -9.12
N THR A 113 -1.71 0.47 -10.33
CA THR A 113 -1.66 -0.85 -10.95
C THR A 113 -0.28 -1.11 -11.53
N ASP A 114 0.01 -2.36 -11.89
CA ASP A 114 1.26 -2.74 -12.56
C ASP A 114 1.53 -1.89 -13.82
N ALA A 115 0.49 -1.44 -14.54
CA ALA A 115 0.64 -0.61 -15.73
C ALA A 115 1.18 0.81 -15.40
N ASP A 116 0.86 1.35 -14.22
CA ASP A 116 1.34 2.66 -13.76
C ASP A 116 2.83 2.63 -13.40
N GLU A 117 3.36 1.44 -13.07
CA GLU A 117 4.77 1.23 -12.76
C GLU A 117 5.65 1.49 -13.99
N TRP A 118 5.23 1.00 -15.16
CA TRP A 118 5.98 1.05 -16.41
C TRP A 118 5.62 2.24 -17.29
N GLY A 119 4.40 2.76 -17.20
CA GLY A 119 3.95 3.88 -18.04
C GLY A 119 4.69 5.20 -17.81
N ALA A 120 5.40 5.34 -16.68
CA ALA A 120 6.13 6.54 -16.30
C ALA A 120 7.61 6.54 -16.73
N TRP A 121 8.15 5.40 -17.19
CA TRP A 121 9.56 5.27 -17.57
C TRP A 121 9.69 5.25 -19.10
N LYS A 122 10.24 6.31 -19.70
CA LYS A 122 10.42 6.40 -21.16
C LYS A 122 11.88 6.42 -21.58
N GLU A 123 12.74 7.09 -20.81
CA GLU A 123 14.16 7.20 -21.15
C GLU A 123 15.06 7.12 -19.90
N LEU A 124 16.33 6.76 -20.12
CA LEU A 124 17.38 6.75 -19.10
C LEU A 124 17.66 8.19 -18.63
N GLY A 125 16.97 8.66 -17.58
CA GLY A 125 17.06 10.05 -17.10
C GLY A 125 15.77 10.60 -16.47
N ASP A 126 14.61 9.96 -16.71
CA ASP A 126 13.38 10.20 -15.96
C ASP A 126 13.61 9.94 -14.46
N PRO A 127 13.06 10.77 -13.53
CA PRO A 127 13.54 11.00 -12.16
C PRO A 127 14.31 9.82 -11.54
N VAL A 128 15.61 9.82 -11.80
CA VAL A 128 16.58 8.87 -11.25
C VAL A 128 17.13 9.46 -9.96
N LEU A 129 16.65 8.98 -8.81
CA LEU A 129 17.32 9.20 -7.52
C LEU A 129 17.97 7.88 -7.09
N HIS A 130 19.09 7.61 -7.75
CA HIS A 130 20.25 6.81 -7.34
C HIS A 130 20.13 5.33 -6.94
N ILE A 131 18.96 4.70 -6.75
CA ILE A 131 18.81 3.23 -6.83
C ILE A 131 17.38 2.90 -7.24
N GLU A 132 17.07 2.72 -8.53
CA GLU A 132 15.82 2.04 -8.96
C GLU A 132 15.77 1.84 -10.47
N VAL A 133 16.00 0.60 -10.91
CA VAL A 133 15.77 0.15 -12.30
C VAL A 133 14.37 -0.50 -12.43
N ARG A 134 13.43 -0.16 -11.55
CA ARG A 134 12.01 -0.57 -11.58
C ARG A 134 11.15 0.45 -10.80
N GLY A 135 10.04 0.90 -11.39
CA GLY A 135 8.90 1.47 -10.65
C GLY A 135 9.08 2.82 -9.95
N VAL A 136 9.10 3.91 -10.71
CA VAL A 136 9.05 5.29 -10.18
C VAL A 136 7.84 5.54 -9.27
N ALA A 137 6.71 4.84 -9.48
CA ALA A 137 5.55 4.93 -8.59
C ALA A 137 5.82 4.32 -7.19
N LEU A 138 6.61 3.25 -7.13
CA LEU A 138 6.85 2.44 -5.93
C LEU A 138 7.73 3.15 -4.91
N THR A 139 8.82 3.78 -5.36
CA THR A 139 9.68 4.62 -4.52
C THR A 139 8.88 5.68 -3.81
N GLN A 140 7.99 6.31 -4.57
CA GLN A 140 7.26 7.47 -4.12
C GLN A 140 6.17 7.03 -3.15
N LEU A 141 5.49 5.91 -3.42
CA LEU A 141 4.53 5.30 -2.49
C LEU A 141 5.19 4.86 -1.18
N ARG A 142 6.38 4.23 -1.24
CA ARG A 142 7.12 3.81 -0.05
C ARG A 142 7.46 4.99 0.86
N ARG A 143 7.98 6.07 0.28
CA ARG A 143 8.35 7.28 1.03
C ARG A 143 7.14 8.03 1.57
N TRP A 144 5.99 7.87 0.91
CA TRP A 144 4.74 8.52 1.25
C TRP A 144 3.98 7.81 2.38
N ALA A 145 4.01 6.48 2.42
CA ALA A 145 3.24 5.68 3.36
C ALA A 145 3.67 5.84 4.83
N ASP A 146 2.73 6.23 5.70
CA ASP A 146 2.89 6.16 7.15
C ASP A 146 2.42 4.81 7.70
N ILE A 147 1.39 4.23 7.09
CA ILE A 147 0.85 2.92 7.43
C ILE A 147 0.41 2.19 6.16
N VAL A 148 0.64 0.89 6.16
CA VAL A 148 0.24 0.00 5.06
C VAL A 148 -0.81 -1.00 5.55
N LEU A 149 -1.93 -1.07 4.83
CA LEU A 149 -2.99 -2.04 5.04
C LEU A 149 -3.01 -3.00 3.84
N LEU A 150 -2.61 -4.24 4.01
CA LEU A 150 -2.76 -5.30 3.01
C LEU A 150 -4.09 -6.02 3.23
N ALA A 151 -5.14 -5.48 2.61
CA ALA A 151 -6.52 -5.89 2.81
C ALA A 151 -7.34 -5.86 1.50
N PRO A 152 -7.74 -7.04 0.96
CA PRO A 152 -7.41 -8.38 1.44
C PRO A 152 -6.02 -8.88 1.01
N CYS A 153 -5.47 -9.82 1.78
CA CYS A 153 -4.30 -10.62 1.45
C CYS A 153 -4.70 -12.04 1.00
N SER A 154 -4.52 -12.33 -0.28
CA SER A 154 -4.75 -13.66 -0.87
C SER A 154 -3.64 -14.63 -0.45
N ALA A 155 -3.93 -15.94 -0.48
CA ALA A 155 -2.92 -16.96 -0.20
C ALA A 155 -1.71 -16.88 -1.14
N ASN A 156 -1.94 -16.52 -2.41
CA ASN A 156 -0.88 -16.37 -3.41
C ASN A 156 0.07 -15.21 -3.04
N THR A 157 -0.47 -14.04 -2.75
CA THR A 157 0.37 -12.89 -2.33
C THR A 157 1.05 -13.16 -0.99
N LEU A 158 0.37 -13.84 -0.05
CA LEU A 158 0.96 -14.27 1.21
C LEU A 158 2.19 -15.15 0.99
N ALA A 159 2.08 -16.16 0.13
CA ALA A 159 3.21 -17.03 -0.23
C ALA A 159 4.35 -16.26 -0.90
N LYS A 160 4.02 -15.34 -1.83
CA LYS A 160 5.02 -14.50 -2.50
C LYS A 160 5.80 -13.64 -1.51
N ILE A 161 5.11 -13.00 -0.55
CA ILE A 161 5.76 -12.18 0.48
C ILE A 161 6.64 -13.06 1.37
N ALA A 162 6.14 -14.21 1.83
CA ALA A 162 6.90 -15.12 2.68
C ALA A 162 8.17 -15.65 2.02
N HIS A 163 8.15 -15.86 0.70
CA HIS A 163 9.32 -16.28 -0.08
C HIS A 163 10.15 -15.12 -0.66
N GLY A 164 9.75 -13.87 -0.42
CA GLY A 164 10.48 -12.68 -0.89
C GLY A 164 10.37 -12.40 -2.38
N LEU A 165 9.36 -12.91 -3.07
CA LEU A 165 9.09 -12.64 -4.49
C LEU A 165 8.53 -11.22 -4.67
N CYS A 166 9.00 -10.51 -5.70
CA CYS A 166 8.60 -9.14 -6.05
C CYS A 166 8.33 -9.01 -7.56
N ASP A 167 7.23 -9.61 -8.01
CA ASP A 167 6.89 -9.77 -9.44
C ASP A 167 5.74 -8.87 -9.91
N ASN A 168 5.15 -8.09 -9.01
CA ASN A 168 4.12 -7.09 -9.28
C ASN A 168 4.26 -5.89 -8.34
N ILE A 169 3.48 -4.85 -8.57
CA ILE A 169 3.52 -3.58 -7.86
C ILE A 169 3.31 -3.76 -6.34
N VAL A 170 2.37 -4.62 -5.90
CA VAL A 170 2.11 -4.84 -4.47
C VAL A 170 3.28 -5.54 -3.79
N THR A 171 3.77 -6.63 -4.36
CA THR A 171 4.87 -7.40 -3.77
C THR A 171 6.20 -6.64 -3.80
N SER A 172 6.45 -5.90 -4.88
CA SER A 172 7.63 -5.03 -5.00
C SER A 172 7.57 -3.86 -4.01
N PHE A 173 6.40 -3.22 -3.86
CA PHE A 173 6.16 -2.18 -2.85
C PHE A 173 6.49 -2.68 -1.44
N LEU A 174 5.91 -3.81 -1.03
CA LEU A 174 6.12 -4.39 0.30
C LEU A 174 7.58 -4.82 0.52
N ARG A 175 8.23 -5.39 -0.50
CA ARG A 175 9.63 -5.81 -0.43
C ARG A 175 10.59 -4.62 -0.24
N ALA A 176 10.23 -3.46 -0.79
CA ALA A 176 10.99 -2.24 -0.67
C ALA A 176 10.69 -1.48 0.63
N LEU A 177 9.59 -1.77 1.35
CA LEU A 177 9.13 -0.97 2.48
C LEU A 177 10.17 -0.85 3.61
N SER A 178 10.17 0.29 4.31
CA SER A 178 11.01 0.44 5.50
C SER A 178 10.50 -0.46 6.63
N PRO A 179 11.37 -1.11 7.41
CA PRO A 179 10.97 -1.86 8.61
C PRO A 179 10.22 -1.00 9.64
N ASP A 180 10.44 0.32 9.62
CA ASP A 180 9.80 1.26 10.54
C ASP A 180 8.34 1.58 10.15
N THR A 181 7.91 1.23 8.94
CA THR A 181 6.55 1.53 8.48
C THR A 181 5.59 0.42 8.94
N PRO A 182 4.65 0.70 9.86
CA PRO A 182 3.70 -0.29 10.35
C PRO A 182 2.89 -0.87 9.18
N THR A 183 2.86 -2.20 9.14
CA THR A 183 2.21 -2.96 8.07
C THR A 183 1.24 -3.97 8.68
N TRP A 184 -0.04 -3.81 8.33
CA TRP A 184 -1.13 -4.65 8.81
C TRP A 184 -1.64 -5.53 7.68
N VAL A 185 -1.76 -6.82 7.94
CA VAL A 185 -2.13 -7.82 6.94
C VAL A 185 -3.42 -8.50 7.34
N PHE A 186 -4.37 -8.58 6.40
CA PHE A 186 -5.69 -9.17 6.59
C PHE A 186 -5.87 -10.33 5.61
N PRO A 187 -5.45 -11.56 5.96
CA PRO A 187 -5.64 -12.74 5.12
C PRO A 187 -7.13 -12.99 4.83
N ALA A 188 -7.46 -13.17 3.56
CA ALA A 188 -8.82 -13.49 3.13
C ALA A 188 -8.77 -14.49 1.97
N MET A 189 -9.09 -15.75 2.27
CA MET A 189 -9.00 -16.90 1.37
C MET A 189 -10.03 -17.94 1.79
N ASN A 190 -10.26 -18.96 0.95
CA ASN A 190 -11.13 -20.07 1.33
C ASN A 190 -10.59 -20.80 2.58
N THR A 191 -11.49 -21.32 3.43
CA THR A 191 -11.15 -22.02 4.67
C THR A 191 -10.12 -23.13 4.48
N LEU A 192 -10.22 -23.95 3.44
CA LEU A 192 -9.26 -25.02 3.17
C LEU A 192 -7.88 -24.48 2.79
N MET A 193 -7.83 -23.32 2.13
CA MET A 193 -6.56 -22.62 1.87
C MET A 193 -5.99 -22.04 3.17
N TYR A 194 -6.83 -21.51 4.05
CA TYR A 194 -6.39 -20.96 5.32
C TYR A 194 -5.82 -22.04 6.26
N LEU A 195 -6.50 -23.19 6.34
CA LEU A 195 -6.07 -24.34 7.14
C LEU A 195 -4.88 -25.11 6.53
N HIS A 196 -4.45 -24.75 5.32
CA HIS A 196 -3.32 -25.41 4.68
C HIS A 196 -2.03 -25.18 5.49
N PRO A 197 -1.20 -26.21 5.76
CA PRO A 197 0.00 -26.07 6.59
C PRO A 197 0.98 -24.99 6.13
N LEU A 198 1.10 -24.80 4.81
CA LEU A 198 1.93 -23.72 4.24
C LEU A 198 1.43 -22.33 4.61
N THR A 199 0.12 -22.14 4.79
CA THR A 199 -0.43 -20.84 5.18
C THR A 199 0.10 -20.44 6.56
N GLU A 200 0.08 -21.35 7.54
CA GLU A 200 0.64 -21.03 8.87
C GLU A 200 2.15 -20.75 8.80
N GLN A 201 2.91 -21.52 8.00
CA GLN A 201 4.33 -21.25 7.79
C GLN A 201 4.58 -19.85 7.18
N HIS A 202 3.78 -19.45 6.19
CA HIS A 202 3.89 -18.11 5.60
C HIS A 202 3.51 -17.02 6.60
N LEU A 203 2.42 -17.20 7.36
CA LEU A 203 2.00 -16.27 8.40
C LEU A 203 3.09 -16.09 9.47
N ASP A 204 3.77 -17.17 9.83
CA ASP A 204 4.91 -17.15 10.74
C ASP A 204 6.07 -16.31 10.21
N VAL A 205 6.40 -16.41 8.92
CA VAL A 205 7.43 -15.54 8.30
C VAL A 205 7.03 -14.08 8.42
N LEU A 206 5.79 -13.73 8.10
CA LEU A 206 5.29 -12.35 8.19
C LEU A 206 5.37 -11.82 9.64
N ARG A 207 4.95 -12.60 10.64
CA ARG A 207 4.95 -12.19 12.05
C ARG A 207 6.35 -12.14 12.65
N LYS A 208 7.14 -13.20 12.46
CA LYS A 208 8.41 -13.42 13.17
C LYS A 208 9.61 -12.76 12.46
N THR A 209 9.59 -12.71 11.13
CA THR A 209 10.71 -12.20 10.33
C THR A 209 10.46 -10.77 9.86
N LEU A 210 9.27 -10.50 9.32
CA LEU A 210 8.93 -9.17 8.79
C LEU A 210 8.31 -8.25 9.84
N HIS A 211 7.90 -8.81 10.99
CA HIS A 211 7.23 -8.08 12.07
C HIS A 211 5.95 -7.37 11.64
N TYR A 212 5.23 -7.95 10.67
CA TYR A 212 3.93 -7.45 10.25
C TYR A 212 2.85 -7.88 11.25
N GLU A 213 1.88 -7.00 11.49
CA GLU A 213 0.72 -7.33 12.31
C GLU A 213 -0.30 -8.06 11.45
N VAL A 214 -0.57 -9.31 11.78
CA VAL A 214 -1.52 -10.15 11.03
C VAL A 214 -2.84 -10.21 11.80
N PHE A 215 -3.89 -9.70 11.18
CA PHE A 215 -5.26 -9.80 11.67
C PHE A 215 -5.96 -10.96 10.99
N GLY A 216 -6.25 -12.01 11.76
CA GLY A 216 -6.87 -13.22 11.26
C GLY A 216 -8.26 -12.98 10.63
N PRO A 217 -8.69 -13.88 9.74
CA PRO A 217 -10.02 -13.85 9.17
C PRO A 217 -11.14 -13.89 10.23
N ILE A 218 -12.32 -13.41 9.85
CA ILE A 218 -13.50 -13.43 10.74
C ILE A 218 -14.25 -14.74 10.49
N GLU A 219 -14.28 -15.63 11.47
CA GLU A 219 -15.10 -16.84 11.42
C GLU A 219 -16.60 -16.49 11.30
N LYS A 220 -17.15 -16.62 10.08
CA LYS A 220 -18.59 -16.49 9.80
C LYS A 220 -19.02 -17.63 8.88
N ARG A 221 -20.17 -18.26 9.19
CA ARG A 221 -20.80 -19.24 8.29
C ARG A 221 -21.04 -18.61 6.91
N LEU A 222 -20.47 -19.21 5.87
CA LEU A 222 -20.67 -18.77 4.49
C LEU A 222 -21.99 -19.30 3.94
N ALA A 223 -22.45 -18.68 2.85
CA ALA A 223 -23.66 -19.05 2.13
C ALA A 223 -23.64 -20.48 1.54
N CYS A 224 -22.49 -21.18 1.56
CA CYS A 224 -22.35 -22.58 1.16
C CYS A 224 -22.55 -23.60 2.30
N GLY A 225 -22.74 -23.15 3.55
CA GLY A 225 -22.88 -24.04 4.71
C GLY A 225 -21.56 -24.35 5.45
N ASP A 226 -20.42 -24.01 4.88
CA ASP A 226 -19.11 -24.16 5.52
C ASP A 226 -18.78 -22.99 6.47
N LEU A 227 -17.97 -23.29 7.49
CA LEU A 227 -17.31 -22.27 8.32
C LEU A 227 -16.32 -21.51 7.44
N GLY A 228 -16.67 -20.30 7.03
CA GLY A 228 -15.73 -19.40 6.35
C GLY A 228 -14.92 -18.64 7.35
N THR A 229 -13.61 -18.66 7.14
CA THR A 229 -12.69 -17.67 7.68
C THR A 229 -12.45 -16.60 6.61
#